data_AF-A0A835L6S5-F1
#
_entry.id   AF-A0A835L6S5-F1
#
_cell.length_a   1.000
_cell.length_b   1.000
_cell.length_c   1.000
_cell.angle_alpha   90.00
_cell.angle_beta   90.00
_cell.angle_gamma   90.00
#
_symmetry.space_group_name_H-M   'P 1'
#
loop_
_entity.id
_entity.type
_entity.pdbx_description
1 polymer ?
#
loop_
_entity_poly.entity_id
_entity_poly.type
_entity_poly.pdbx_seq_one_letter_code
_entity_poly.pdbx_strand_id
1 'polypeptide(L)'
;MLEKNGYPGRACLLKLICENAHTHFLHNGLMGDLIYLVLTPSASMSEDDIDDSFYEAEYYGLDNKCRKYTRDCPSNLLERISLYAE
;
A
#
# COMPACT_ATOMS: atom_id res chain seq x y z
N MET A 1 9.07 -7.58 6.84
CA MET A 1 7.99 -8.59 6.68
C MET A 1 7.85 -9.01 5.22
N LEU A 2 7.73 -8.06 4.26
CA LEU A 2 7.70 -8.36 2.83
C LEU A 2 8.98 -9.05 2.31
N GLU A 3 10.16 -8.55 2.70
CA GLU A 3 11.45 -9.14 2.30
C GLU A 3 11.64 -10.56 2.81
N LYS A 4 11.21 -10.83 4.05
CA LYS A 4 11.24 -12.16 4.66
C LYS A 4 10.35 -13.17 3.91
N ASN A 5 9.38 -12.70 3.14
CA ASN A 5 8.50 -13.52 2.30
C ASN A 5 8.91 -13.50 0.81
N GLY A 6 10.13 -13.04 0.48
CA GLY A 6 10.67 -13.08 -0.88
C GLY A 6 10.25 -11.93 -1.80
N TYR A 7 9.66 -10.85 -1.25
CA TYR A 7 9.25 -9.69 -2.04
C TYR A 7 10.28 -8.54 -1.97
N PRO A 8 10.43 -7.75 -3.04
CA PRO A 8 11.16 -6.47 -2.99
C PRO A 8 10.50 -5.51 -1.99
N GLY A 9 11.00 -5.50 -0.74
CA GLY A 9 10.26 -4.96 0.41
C GLY A 9 9.74 -3.54 0.22
N ARG A 10 10.67 -2.59 0.02
CA ARG A 10 10.33 -1.18 -0.16
C ARG A 10 9.50 -0.93 -1.42
N ALA A 11 9.89 -1.52 -2.56
CA ALA A 11 9.17 -1.34 -3.82
C ALA A 11 7.72 -1.87 -3.74
N CYS A 12 7.53 -3.02 -3.10
CA CYS A 12 6.21 -3.59 -2.90
C CYS A 12 5.38 -2.83 -1.87
N LEU A 13 5.99 -2.25 -0.83
CA LEU A 13 5.28 -1.37 0.10
C LEU A 13 4.76 -0.11 -0.61
N LEU A 14 5.57 0.53 -1.46
CA LEU A 14 5.14 1.68 -2.27
C LEU A 14 3.97 1.31 -3.19
N LYS A 15 4.04 0.14 -3.83
CA LYS A 15 2.94 -0.36 -4.66
C LYS A 15 1.67 -0.58 -3.84
N LEU A 16 1.76 -1.20 -2.66
CA LEU A 16 0.64 -1.44 -1.75
C LEU A 16 -0.05 -0.15 -1.32
N ILE A 17 0.74 0.87 -0.93
CA ILE A 17 0.20 2.19 -0.56
C ILE A 17 -0.56 2.81 -1.74
N CYS A 18 0.03 2.78 -2.94
CA CYS A 18 -0.62 3.31 -4.13
C CYS A 18 -1.93 2.58 -4.44
N GLU A 19 -1.91 1.24 -4.45
CA GLU A 19 -3.10 0.43 -4.75
C GLU A 19 -4.18 0.61 -3.67
N ASN A 20 -3.80 0.74 -2.40
CA ASN A 20 -4.71 1.03 -1.29
C ASN A 20 -5.40 2.39 -1.44
N ALA A 21 -4.68 3.43 -1.87
CA ALA A 21 -5.26 4.77 -2.03
C ALA A 21 -6.36 4.84 -3.12
N HIS A 22 -6.38 3.89 -4.07
CA HIS A 22 -7.50 3.74 -5.00
C HIS A 22 -8.61 2.82 -4.47
N THR A 23 -8.26 1.85 -3.63
CA THR A 23 -9.15 0.75 -3.25
C THR A 23 -9.74 0.99 -1.88
N HIS A 24 -11.01 1.39 -1.83
CA HIS A 24 -11.73 1.43 -0.57
C HIS A 24 -12.02 -0.02 -0.11
N PHE A 25 -11.27 -0.52 0.89
CA PHE A 25 -11.47 -1.81 1.55
C PHE A 25 -12.75 -1.91 2.40
N LEU A 26 -13.86 -1.35 1.91
CA LEU A 26 -15.13 -1.21 2.62
C LEU A 26 -15.86 -2.54 2.90
N HIS A 27 -15.25 -3.68 2.56
CA HIS A 27 -15.89 -5.00 2.63
C HIS A 27 -15.19 -6.03 3.54
N ASN A 28 -14.11 -5.66 4.23
CA ASN A 28 -13.34 -6.60 5.09
C ASN A 28 -13.48 -6.32 6.61
N GLY A 29 -14.46 -5.51 7.01
CA GLY A 29 -14.68 -5.12 8.41
C GLY A 29 -13.44 -4.46 9.04
N LEU A 30 -13.23 -4.69 10.34
CA LEU A 30 -12.12 -4.08 11.10
C LEU A 30 -10.73 -4.35 10.50
N MET A 31 -10.51 -5.54 9.92
CA MET A 31 -9.22 -5.84 9.29
C MET A 31 -9.00 -5.01 8.03
N GLY A 32 -10.05 -4.79 7.24
CA GLY A 32 -10.03 -3.85 6.13
C GLY A 32 -9.67 -2.44 6.59
N ASP A 33 -10.31 -1.96 7.66
CA ASP A 33 -10.06 -0.63 8.20
C ASP A 33 -8.62 -0.47 8.73
N LEU A 34 -8.08 -1.49 9.40
CA LEU A 34 -6.69 -1.48 9.89
C LEU A 34 -5.68 -1.50 8.74
N ILE A 35 -5.91 -2.34 7.72
CA ILE A 35 -5.04 -2.38 6.53
C ILE A 35 -5.07 -1.03 5.82
N TYR A 36 -6.27 -0.47 5.62
CA TYR A 36 -6.43 0.85 5.03
C TYR A 36 -5.66 1.91 5.81
N LEU A 37 -5.83 1.95 7.14
CA LEU A 37 -5.15 2.92 8.00
C LEU A 37 -3.62 2.79 7.92
N VAL A 38 -3.08 1.57 8.00
CA VAL A 38 -1.62 1.32 7.94
C VAL A 38 -1.03 1.66 6.57
N LEU A 39 -1.81 1.55 5.50
CA LEU A 39 -1.40 1.82 4.11
C LEU A 39 -1.81 3.22 3.62
N THR A 40 -2.19 4.14 4.52
CA THR A 40 -2.55 5.53 4.20
C THR A 40 -1.59 6.48 4.93
N PRO A 41 -0.44 6.84 4.33
CA PRO A 41 0.55 7.74 4.95
C PRO A 41 -0.03 9.06 5.44
N SER A 42 -0.99 9.64 4.72
CA SER A 42 -1.66 10.89 5.12
C SER A 42 -2.54 10.77 6.37
N ALA A 43 -2.80 9.55 6.86
CA ALA A 43 -3.58 9.32 8.08
C ALA A 43 -2.76 9.58 9.36
N SER A 44 -1.44 9.78 9.27
CA SER A 44 -0.59 10.21 10.37
C SER A 44 -0.06 11.63 10.15
N MET A 45 0.53 12.21 11.21
CA MET A 45 1.29 13.45 11.05
C MET A 45 2.53 13.19 10.18
N SER A 46 2.93 14.18 9.39
CA SER A 46 4.18 14.15 8.63
C SER A 46 5.38 14.22 9.58
N GLU A 47 6.37 13.38 9.34
CA GLU A 47 7.63 13.32 10.10
C GLU A 47 8.81 13.54 9.14
N ASP A 48 9.78 14.36 9.54
CA ASP A 48 10.92 14.73 8.69
C ASP A 48 11.83 13.54 8.32
N ASP A 49 11.82 12.47 9.14
CA ASP A 49 12.62 11.26 8.94
C ASP A 49 11.95 10.22 8.01
N ILE A 50 10.71 10.47 7.57
CA ILE A 50 9.97 9.57 6.68
C ILE A 50 10.17 10.00 5.24
N ASP A 51 10.47 9.03 4.39
CA ASP A 51 10.72 9.23 2.97
C ASP A 51 9.45 9.66 2.22
N ASP A 52 9.52 10.81 1.53
CA ASP A 52 8.43 11.39 0.73
C ASP A 52 7.81 10.42 -0.29
N SER A 53 8.55 9.40 -0.73
CA SER A 53 8.05 8.40 -1.68
C SER A 53 6.80 7.66 -1.19
N PHE A 54 6.57 7.56 0.12
CA PHE A 54 5.34 6.99 0.66
C PHE A 54 4.12 7.88 0.37
N TYR A 55 4.23 9.19 0.62
CA TYR A 55 3.20 10.16 0.29
C TYR A 55 3.02 10.30 -1.23
N GLU A 56 4.11 10.25 -2.00
CA GLU A 56 4.06 10.26 -3.47
C GLU A 56 3.27 9.04 -3.99
N ALA A 57 3.49 7.86 -3.41
CA ALA A 57 2.76 6.64 -3.76
C ALA A 57 1.26 6.76 -3.49
N GLU A 58 0.88 7.27 -2.32
CA GLU A 58 -0.51 7.55 -1.99
C GLU A 58 -1.15 8.52 -3.00
N TYR A 59 -0.45 9.62 -3.29
CA TYR A 59 -0.91 10.63 -4.25
C TYR A 59 -1.14 10.06 -5.66
N TYR A 60 -0.23 9.21 -6.17
CA TYR A 60 -0.46 8.54 -7.45
C TYR A 60 -1.64 7.56 -7.41
N GLY A 61 -1.91 6.97 -6.25
CA GLY A 61 -3.05 6.07 -6.08
C GLY A 61 -4.39 6.78 -6.26
N LEU A 62 -4.51 8.02 -5.76
CA LEU A 62 -5.68 8.88 -6.00
C LEU A 62 -5.95 9.09 -7.50
N ASP A 63 -4.89 9.13 -8.29
CA ASP A 63 -4.90 9.32 -9.75
C ASP A 63 -4.90 8.00 -10.56
N ASN A 64 -4.96 6.84 -9.91
CA ASN A 64 -4.87 5.53 -10.56
C ASN A 64 -3.56 5.26 -11.34
N LYS A 65 -2.44 5.85 -10.91
CA LYS A 65 -1.14 5.78 -11.60
C LYS A 65 -0.18 4.73 -11.01
N CYS A 66 -0.69 3.70 -10.33
CA CYS A 66 0.12 2.68 -9.64
C CYS A 66 0.95 1.78 -10.55
N ARG A 67 0.69 1.80 -11.87
CA ARG A 67 1.52 1.09 -12.86
C ARG A 67 3.00 1.49 -12.78
N LYS A 68 3.31 2.70 -12.30
CA LYS A 68 4.68 3.17 -12.04
C LYS A 68 5.46 2.20 -11.13
N TYR A 69 4.80 1.56 -10.17
CA TYR A 69 5.44 0.66 -9.21
C TYR A 69 5.46 -0.82 -9.64
N THR A 70 4.74 -1.18 -10.72
CA THR A 70 4.62 -2.59 -11.16
C THR A 70 5.95 -3.20 -11.62
N ARG A 71 6.84 -2.39 -12.20
CA ARG A 71 8.16 -2.88 -12.64
C ARG A 71 9.00 -3.37 -11.47
N ASP A 72 8.98 -2.62 -10.37
CA ASP A 72 9.84 -2.87 -9.21
C ASP A 72 9.14 -3.82 -8.19
N CYS A 73 7.81 -3.93 -8.27
CA CYS A 73 7.03 -4.97 -7.61
C CYS A 73 5.93 -5.55 -8.53
N PRO A 74 6.20 -6.66 -9.25
CA PRO A 74 5.21 -7.27 -10.15
C PRO A 74 4.06 -7.97 -9.40
N SER A 75 4.24 -8.24 -8.11
CA SER A 75 3.28 -8.98 -7.27
C SER A 75 2.03 -8.17 -6.95
N ASN A 76 0.83 -8.79 -7.05
CA ASN A 76 -0.42 -8.20 -6.54
C ASN A 76 -0.63 -8.60 -5.07
N LEU A 77 0.10 -7.93 -4.17
CA LEU A 77 0.12 -8.30 -2.75
C LEU A 77 -1.15 -7.90 -2.01
N LEU A 78 -1.78 -6.80 -2.44
CA LEU A 78 -2.96 -6.26 -1.80
C LEU A 78 -4.12 -7.28 -1.84
N GLU A 79 -4.33 -7.86 -3.02
CA GLU A 79 -5.30 -8.92 -3.26
C GLU A 79 -5.00 -10.17 -2.42
N ARG A 80 -3.72 -10.58 -2.32
CA ARG A 80 -3.33 -11.73 -1.49
C ARG A 80 -3.60 -11.51 -0.01
N ILE A 81 -3.31 -10.34 0.54
CA ILE A 81 -3.54 -10.05 1.97
C ILE A 81 -5.05 -10.08 2.28
N SER A 82 -5.87 -9.61 1.35
CA SER A 82 -7.33 -9.56 1.49
C SER A 82 -7.96 -10.96 1.55
N LEU A 83 -7.42 -11.93 0.79
CA LEU A 83 -7.90 -13.31 0.77
C LEU A 83 -7.61 -14.10 2.06
N TYR A 84 -6.66 -13.65 2.89
CA TYR A 84 -6.37 -14.28 4.18
C TYR A 84 -7.08 -13.60 5.36
N ALA A 85 -7.91 -12.59 5.09
CA ALA A 85 -8.68 -11.87 6.10
C ALA A 85 -10.16 -12.33 6.18
N GLU A 86 -10.53 -13.37 5.42
CA GLU A 86 -11.81 -14.09 5.51
C GLU A 86 -11.75 -15.27 6.50
#